data_AF-A0AA86M774-F1
#
_entry.id   AF-A0AA86M774-F1
#
_cell.length_a   1.000
_cell.length_b   1.000
_cell.length_c   1.000
_cell.angle_alpha   90.00
_cell.angle_beta   90.00
_cell.angle_gamma   90.00
#
_symmetry.space_group_name_H-M   'P 1'
#
loop_
_entity.id
_entity.type
_entity.pdbx_description
1 polymer ?
#
loop_
_entity_poly.entity_id
_entity_poly.type
_entity_poly.pdbx_seq_one_letter_code
_entity_poly.pdbx_strand_id
1 'polypeptide(L)'
;MRFKNRTVLWLTCGLYISPVFAGLSHIEKLNQEATSSRQVLEHQYGLCRALRDREVNYFDFWLQAQRREVKVKMLRELSEIAFNNCIKPHSDAYTLMVVRLAAVSKDKSKLEEWLDLYPEDNPDDFTQTAIPAYVFEQQLQRLSQSPTFHFPFNAVDAYNAIIYDNERILIETLSEAVIRQPYIQGLIPASY
;
A
#
# COMPACT_ATOMS: atom_id res chain seq x y z
N MET A 1 67.37 61.30 -24.22
CA MET A 1 66.91 60.04 -23.57
C MET A 1 65.55 60.26 -22.94
N ARG A 2 64.73 59.20 -22.95
CA ARG A 2 63.39 58.99 -22.32
C ARG A 2 62.15 59.51 -23.06
N PHE A 3 61.75 58.71 -24.04
CA PHE A 3 60.35 58.41 -24.34
C PHE A 3 59.66 57.82 -23.10
N LYS A 4 58.44 58.27 -22.78
CA LYS A 4 57.53 57.52 -21.91
C LYS A 4 56.15 57.48 -22.54
N ASN A 5 55.98 56.46 -23.37
CA ASN A 5 54.72 56.00 -23.91
C ASN A 5 54.27 54.82 -23.05
N ARG A 6 52.98 54.76 -22.67
CA ARG A 6 52.17 53.53 -22.52
C ARG A 6 50.86 53.82 -21.78
N THR A 7 49.84 54.08 -22.58
CA THR A 7 48.46 53.61 -22.38
C THR A 7 48.44 52.11 -22.12
N VAL A 8 47.81 51.67 -21.03
CA VAL A 8 47.27 50.31 -20.89
C VAL A 8 45.91 50.42 -20.21
N LEU A 9 44.87 50.26 -21.01
CA LEU A 9 43.47 50.24 -20.63
C LEU A 9 43.14 48.77 -20.30
N TRP A 10 43.11 48.41 -19.02
CA TRP A 10 42.65 47.08 -18.60
C TRP A 10 41.13 47.11 -18.43
N LEU A 11 40.43 46.61 -19.44
CA LEU A 11 39.04 46.16 -19.38
C LEU A 11 38.97 44.95 -18.42
N THR A 12 38.62 45.18 -17.16
CA THR A 12 38.19 44.10 -16.27
C THR A 12 36.70 43.87 -16.47
N CYS A 13 36.36 43.08 -17.49
CA CYS A 13 35.12 42.30 -17.52
C CYS A 13 35.19 41.22 -16.42
N GLY A 14 34.87 41.62 -15.19
CA GLY A 14 34.61 40.69 -14.10
C GLY A 14 33.25 40.04 -14.31
N LEU A 15 33.28 38.82 -14.85
CA LEU A 15 32.16 37.90 -14.99
C LEU A 15 31.30 37.86 -13.70
N TYR A 16 30.08 38.40 -13.78
CA TYR A 16 28.98 38.04 -12.89
C TYR A 16 28.61 36.58 -13.18
N ILE A 17 29.28 35.63 -12.52
CA ILE A 17 28.86 34.23 -12.49
C ILE A 17 27.58 34.21 -11.66
N SER A 18 26.46 34.17 -12.36
CA SER A 18 25.12 34.09 -11.76
C SER A 18 24.93 32.74 -11.06
N PRO A 19 24.29 32.67 -9.89
CA PRO A 19 24.11 31.44 -9.11
C PRO A 19 23.08 30.45 -9.71
N VAL A 20 22.66 30.66 -10.97
CA VAL A 20 21.57 29.92 -11.63
C VAL A 20 21.91 28.43 -11.86
N PHE A 21 23.20 28.09 -11.95
CA PHE A 21 23.62 26.71 -12.25
C PHE A 21 23.44 25.72 -11.09
N ALA A 22 23.45 26.18 -9.83
CA ALA A 22 23.29 25.29 -8.68
C ALA A 22 21.86 24.70 -8.60
N GLY A 23 20.84 25.48 -8.93
CA GLY A 23 19.44 25.03 -8.88
C GLY A 23 19.10 23.97 -9.94
N LEU A 24 19.61 24.12 -11.17
CA LEU A 24 19.42 23.16 -12.26
C LEU A 24 20.07 21.80 -11.94
N SER A 25 21.29 21.80 -11.39
CA SER A 25 21.97 20.56 -10.98
C SER A 25 21.23 19.83 -9.83
N HIS A 26 20.57 20.58 -8.95
CA HIS A 26 19.83 20.01 -7.83
C HIS A 26 18.51 19.38 -8.29
N ILE A 27 17.78 20.06 -9.20
CA ILE A 27 16.55 19.52 -9.80
C ILE A 27 16.85 18.23 -10.58
N GLU A 28 17.92 18.22 -11.38
CA GLU A 28 18.32 17.03 -12.14
C GLU A 28 18.60 15.83 -11.22
N LYS A 29 19.34 16.07 -10.13
CA LYS A 29 19.61 15.04 -9.12
C LYS A 29 18.32 14.52 -8.48
N LEU A 30 17.40 15.40 -8.08
CA LEU A 30 16.11 15.00 -7.51
C LEU A 30 15.25 14.22 -8.51
N ASN A 31 15.30 14.58 -9.79
CA ASN A 31 14.60 13.88 -10.85
C ASN A 31 15.16 12.47 -11.07
N GLN A 32 16.48 12.32 -11.02
CA GLN A 32 17.14 11.02 -11.07
C GLN A 32 16.81 10.15 -9.85
N GLU A 33 16.80 10.73 -8.65
CA GLU A 33 16.39 10.04 -7.41
C GLU A 33 14.92 9.59 -7.47
N ALA A 34 14.01 10.44 -7.96
CA ALA A 34 12.61 10.08 -8.16
C ALA A 34 12.45 8.93 -9.16
N THR A 35 13.20 8.97 -10.27
CA THR A 35 13.17 7.91 -11.29
C THR A 35 13.67 6.58 -10.73
N SER A 36 14.77 6.59 -9.97
CA SER A 36 15.29 5.39 -9.30
C SER A 36 14.31 4.85 -8.26
N SER A 37 13.70 5.73 -7.45
CA SER A 37 12.70 5.32 -6.46
C SER A 37 11.46 4.70 -7.11
N ARG A 38 11.04 5.17 -8.30
CA ARG A 38 9.96 4.54 -9.07
C ARG A 38 10.31 3.13 -9.51
N GLN A 39 11.53 2.91 -10.02
CA GLN A 39 11.98 1.57 -10.42
C GLN A 39 12.00 0.59 -9.24
N VAL A 40 12.42 1.06 -8.06
CA VAL A 40 12.41 0.24 -6.85
C VAL A 40 10.97 -0.12 -6.45
N LEU A 41 10.04 0.84 -6.51
CA LEU A 41 8.62 0.57 -6.26
C LEU A 41 8.03 -0.42 -7.27
N GLU A 42 8.30 -0.27 -8.55
CA GLU A 42 7.83 -1.19 -9.60
C GLU A 42 8.37 -2.62 -9.38
N HIS A 43 9.64 -2.73 -9.00
CA HIS A 43 10.23 -4.02 -8.62
C HIS A 43 9.52 -4.63 -7.41
N GLN A 44 9.29 -3.86 -6.35
CA GLN A 44 8.59 -4.32 -5.16
C GLN A 44 7.16 -4.75 -5.49
N TYR A 45 6.45 -4.01 -6.35
CA TYR A 45 5.13 -4.37 -6.82
C TYR A 45 5.14 -5.75 -7.51
N GLY A 46 6.16 -6.00 -8.35
CA GLY A 46 6.39 -7.32 -8.96
C GLY A 46 6.56 -8.44 -7.92
N LEU A 47 7.39 -8.22 -6.90
CA LEU A 47 7.59 -9.18 -5.81
C LEU A 47 6.31 -9.43 -5.01
N CYS A 48 5.60 -8.37 -4.61
CA CYS A 48 4.34 -8.48 -3.88
C CYS A 48 3.25 -9.19 -4.69
N ARG A 49 3.22 -9.02 -6.01
CA ARG A 49 2.31 -9.78 -6.89
C ARG A 49 2.68 -11.26 -6.92
N ALA A 50 3.96 -11.60 -7.06
CA ALA A 50 4.41 -12.99 -7.05
C ALA A 50 4.09 -13.71 -5.73
N LEU A 51 4.12 -12.99 -4.59
CA LEU A 51 3.71 -13.55 -3.30
C LEU A 51 2.23 -13.96 -3.25
N ARG A 52 1.37 -13.45 -4.15
CA ARG A 52 -0.06 -13.80 -4.15
C ARG A 52 -0.32 -15.26 -4.50
N ASP A 53 0.60 -15.90 -5.23
CA ASP A 53 0.48 -17.28 -5.69
C ASP A 53 0.78 -18.31 -4.58
N ARG A 54 1.12 -17.86 -3.37
CA ARG A 54 1.35 -18.75 -2.23
C ARG A 54 0.04 -19.43 -1.80
N GLU A 55 0.15 -20.68 -1.37
CA GLU A 55 -0.96 -21.35 -0.71
C GLU A 55 -1.25 -20.71 0.66
N VAL A 56 -2.54 -20.48 0.93
CA VAL A 56 -3.00 -19.95 2.22
C VAL A 56 -3.87 -20.99 2.91
N ASN A 57 -3.27 -21.72 3.83
CA ASN A 57 -4.00 -22.58 4.76
C ASN A 57 -4.31 -21.77 6.02
N TYR A 58 -5.60 -21.59 6.31
CA TYR A 58 -6.03 -20.83 7.48
C TYR A 58 -7.22 -21.48 8.19
N PHE A 59 -7.25 -21.32 9.50
CA PHE A 59 -8.41 -21.62 10.31
C PHE A 59 -8.60 -20.48 11.30
N ASP A 60 -9.68 -19.72 11.12
CA ASP A 60 -10.10 -18.71 12.07
C ASP A 60 -11.57 -18.92 12.40
N PHE A 61 -11.86 -19.10 13.69
CA PHE A 61 -13.18 -19.51 14.15
C PHE A 61 -14.28 -18.53 13.74
N TRP A 62 -14.04 -17.22 13.94
CA TRP A 62 -15.01 -16.20 13.60
C TRP A 62 -15.27 -16.19 12.10
N LEU A 63 -14.20 -16.18 11.28
CA LEU A 63 -14.31 -16.17 9.83
C LEU A 63 -15.00 -17.43 9.28
N GLN A 64 -14.74 -18.59 9.88
CA GLN A 64 -15.38 -19.85 9.47
C GLN A 64 -16.88 -19.90 9.79
N ALA A 65 -17.32 -19.23 10.85
CA ALA A 65 -18.73 -19.13 11.24
C ALA A 65 -19.56 -18.16 10.36
N GLN A 66 -18.91 -17.33 9.53
CA GLN A 66 -19.61 -16.33 8.74
C GLN A 66 -20.29 -16.90 7.49
N ARG A 67 -21.28 -16.18 6.96
CA ARG A 67 -21.89 -16.47 5.66
C ARG A 67 -20.88 -16.26 4.53
N ARG A 68 -21.11 -16.92 3.38
CA ARG A 68 -20.27 -16.85 2.19
C ARG A 68 -19.89 -15.42 1.79
N GLU A 69 -20.87 -14.52 1.72
CA GLU A 69 -20.67 -13.12 1.33
C GLU A 69 -19.67 -12.39 2.22
N VAL A 70 -19.78 -12.60 3.54
CA VAL A 70 -18.87 -12.02 4.53
C VAL A 70 -17.47 -12.63 4.40
N LYS A 71 -17.36 -13.96 4.20
CA LYS A 71 -16.05 -14.60 4.00
C LYS A 71 -15.34 -14.05 2.77
N VAL A 72 -16.04 -13.98 1.64
CA VAL A 72 -15.50 -13.44 0.37
C VAL A 72 -15.05 -12.00 0.56
N LYS A 73 -15.89 -11.16 1.18
CA LYS A 73 -15.52 -9.77 1.45
C LYS A 73 -14.30 -9.67 2.36
N MET A 74 -14.31 -10.36 3.51
CA MET A 74 -13.20 -10.34 4.46
C MET A 74 -11.88 -10.76 3.81
N LEU A 75 -11.87 -11.82 3.02
CA LEU A 75 -10.67 -12.29 2.32
C LEU A 75 -10.18 -11.31 1.24
N ARG A 76 -11.11 -10.63 0.55
CA ARG A 76 -10.77 -9.56 -0.41
C ARG A 76 -10.06 -8.41 0.30
N GLU A 77 -10.68 -7.86 1.34
CA GLU A 77 -10.13 -6.74 2.11
C GLU A 77 -8.76 -7.10 2.74
N LEU A 78 -8.63 -8.32 3.29
CA LEU A 78 -7.36 -8.81 3.82
C LEU A 78 -6.27 -8.93 2.74
N SER A 79 -6.63 -9.40 1.55
CA SER A 79 -5.69 -9.49 0.41
C SER A 79 -5.19 -8.12 -0.02
N GLU A 80 -6.09 -7.13 -0.06
CA GLU A 80 -5.77 -5.74 -0.41
C GLU A 80 -4.90 -5.08 0.66
N ILE A 81 -5.25 -5.21 1.95
CA ILE A 81 -4.43 -4.70 3.05
C ILE A 81 -3.02 -5.31 3.02
N ALA A 82 -2.91 -6.62 2.81
CA ALA A 82 -1.63 -7.30 2.75
C ALA A 82 -0.78 -6.82 1.56
N PHE A 83 -1.41 -6.61 0.40
CA PHE A 83 -0.75 -6.07 -0.78
C PHE A 83 -0.26 -4.64 -0.55
N ASN A 84 -1.13 -3.78 -0.02
CA ASN A 84 -0.81 -2.38 0.28
C ASN A 84 0.32 -2.27 1.29
N ASN A 85 0.29 -3.07 2.37
CA ASN A 85 1.36 -3.11 3.37
C ASN A 85 2.70 -3.57 2.75
N CYS A 86 2.67 -4.50 1.80
CA CYS A 86 3.86 -5.01 1.12
C CYS A 86 4.56 -3.93 0.27
N ILE A 87 3.81 -3.04 -0.38
CA ILE A 87 4.37 -1.96 -1.23
C ILE A 87 4.59 -0.65 -0.47
N LYS A 88 3.93 -0.47 0.69
CA LYS A 88 3.84 0.81 1.40
C LYS A 88 5.19 1.52 1.64
N PRO A 89 6.26 0.86 2.13
CA PRO A 89 7.52 1.56 2.38
C PRO A 89 8.12 2.21 1.13
N HIS A 90 8.00 1.55 -0.02
CA HIS A 90 8.51 2.04 -1.29
C HIS A 90 7.57 3.06 -1.94
N SER A 91 6.27 2.88 -1.75
CA SER A 91 5.24 3.85 -2.14
C SER A 91 5.41 5.17 -1.41
N ASP A 92 5.59 5.13 -0.08
CA ASP A 92 5.81 6.31 0.76
C ASP A 92 7.13 7.02 0.37
N ALA A 93 8.19 6.25 0.10
CA ALA A 93 9.47 6.79 -0.35
C ALA A 93 9.36 7.50 -1.70
N TYR A 94 8.68 6.89 -2.68
CA TYR A 94 8.47 7.51 -4.00
C TYR A 94 7.60 8.77 -3.89
N THR A 95 6.50 8.70 -3.11
CA THR A 95 5.62 9.84 -2.83
C THR A 95 6.42 11.02 -2.29
N LEU A 96 7.29 10.80 -1.31
CA LEU A 96 8.14 11.84 -0.74
C LEU A 96 9.08 12.46 -1.79
N MET A 97 9.62 11.66 -2.70
CA MET A 97 10.50 12.15 -3.77
C MET A 97 9.75 13.03 -4.78
N VAL A 98 8.57 12.61 -5.24
CA VAL A 98 7.80 13.42 -6.21
C VAL A 98 7.24 14.69 -5.59
N VAL A 99 6.86 14.68 -4.30
CA VAL A 99 6.48 15.89 -3.56
C VAL A 99 7.64 16.87 -3.46
N ARG A 100 8.84 16.39 -3.10
CA ARG A 100 10.05 17.24 -3.02
C ARG A 100 10.41 17.82 -4.38
N LEU A 101 10.39 16.99 -5.43
CA LEU A 101 10.67 17.43 -6.79
C LEU A 101 9.69 18.53 -7.23
N ALA A 102 8.38 18.36 -6.98
CA ALA A 102 7.38 19.36 -7.30
C ALA A 102 7.56 20.68 -6.52
N ALA A 103 7.93 20.59 -5.23
CA ALA A 103 8.17 21.77 -4.40
C ALA A 103 9.35 22.63 -4.91
N VAL A 104 10.43 21.98 -5.36
CA VAL A 104 11.67 22.62 -5.82
C VAL A 104 11.56 23.08 -7.28
N SER A 105 11.08 22.23 -8.18
CA SER A 105 11.01 22.52 -9.62
C SER A 105 9.81 23.37 -10.02
N LYS A 106 8.76 23.43 -9.18
CA LYS A 106 7.43 23.98 -9.48
C LYS A 106 6.66 23.22 -10.57
N ASP A 107 7.22 22.12 -11.09
CA ASP A 107 6.54 21.20 -12.00
C ASP A 107 5.86 20.09 -11.20
N LYS A 108 4.53 19.97 -11.33
CA LYS A 108 3.70 19.01 -10.61
C LYS A 108 3.40 17.75 -11.40
N SER A 109 3.81 17.65 -12.66
CA SER A 109 3.41 16.58 -13.57
C SER A 109 3.59 15.17 -12.99
N LYS A 110 4.77 14.86 -12.43
CA LYS A 110 5.06 13.56 -11.79
C LYS A 110 4.25 13.30 -10.52
N LEU A 111 3.91 14.35 -9.78
CA LEU A 111 3.07 14.22 -8.60
C LEU A 111 1.61 13.96 -8.99
N GLU A 112 1.12 14.66 -10.01
CA GLU A 112 -0.23 14.47 -10.56
C GLU A 112 -0.37 13.07 -11.17
N GLU A 113 0.60 12.62 -11.99
CA GLU A 113 0.66 11.24 -12.50
C GLU A 113 0.62 10.20 -11.37
N TRP A 114 1.33 10.47 -10.27
CA TRP A 114 1.35 9.55 -9.13
C TRP A 114 0.01 9.52 -8.38
N LEU A 115 -0.63 10.67 -8.18
CA LEU A 115 -1.91 10.76 -7.48
C LEU A 115 -3.06 10.17 -8.30
N ASP A 116 -3.01 10.25 -9.63
CA ASP A 116 -4.02 9.64 -10.52
C ASP A 116 -4.08 8.11 -10.38
N LEU A 117 -3.01 7.47 -9.89
CA LEU A 117 -2.97 6.03 -9.63
C LEU A 117 -3.67 5.64 -8.32
N TYR A 118 -3.93 6.59 -7.43
CA TYR A 118 -4.67 6.41 -6.17
C TYR A 118 -5.97 7.22 -6.23
N PRO A 119 -7.01 6.72 -6.93
CA PRO A 119 -8.32 7.33 -6.82
C PRO A 119 -8.70 7.39 -5.33
N GLU A 120 -9.26 8.51 -4.88
CA GLU A 120 -9.80 8.62 -3.53
C GLU A 120 -10.71 7.41 -3.27
N ASP A 121 -10.37 6.61 -2.26
CA ASP A 121 -11.18 5.46 -1.84
C ASP A 121 -12.58 5.98 -1.58
N ASN A 122 -13.53 5.57 -2.42
CA ASN A 122 -14.92 5.95 -2.24
C ASN A 122 -15.40 5.17 -1.01
N PRO A 123 -15.67 5.84 0.13
CA PRO A 123 -15.94 5.16 1.40
C PRO A 123 -17.25 4.35 1.39
N ASP A 124 -17.99 4.36 0.29
CA ASP A 124 -19.35 3.84 0.17
C ASP A 124 -19.44 2.37 -0.29
N ASP A 125 -18.33 1.64 -0.53
CA ASP A 125 -18.41 0.20 -0.89
C ASP A 125 -18.54 -0.74 0.33
N PHE A 126 -18.95 -0.20 1.48
CA PHE A 126 -19.55 -1.01 2.54
C PHE A 126 -21.00 -1.38 2.17
N THR A 127 -21.17 -2.16 1.10
CA THR A 127 -22.42 -2.92 0.89
C THR A 127 -22.79 -3.60 2.19
N GLN A 128 -24.02 -3.37 2.68
CA GLN A 128 -24.54 -3.85 3.96
C GLN A 128 -24.28 -5.35 4.12
N THR A 129 -23.18 -5.71 4.79
CA THR A 129 -22.99 -7.06 5.27
C THR A 129 -24.02 -7.32 6.35
N ALA A 130 -24.50 -8.56 6.50
CA ALA A 130 -25.44 -8.94 7.57
C ALA A 130 -24.87 -8.75 9.00
N ILE A 131 -23.59 -8.37 9.11
CA ILE A 131 -22.88 -8.02 10.34
C ILE A 131 -22.67 -6.51 10.42
N PRO A 132 -22.78 -5.91 11.62
CA PRO A 132 -22.51 -4.49 11.81
C PRO A 132 -21.10 -4.11 11.36
N ALA A 133 -20.94 -2.94 10.72
CA ALA A 133 -19.67 -2.47 10.16
C ALA A 133 -18.53 -2.47 11.19
N TYR A 134 -18.78 -2.00 12.42
CA TYR A 134 -17.78 -1.98 13.48
C TYR A 134 -17.24 -3.38 13.85
N VAL A 135 -18.09 -4.42 13.77
CA VAL A 135 -17.66 -5.81 14.02
C VAL A 135 -16.77 -6.27 12.88
N PHE A 136 -17.17 -6.00 11.63
CA PHE A 136 -16.39 -6.36 10.45
C PHE A 136 -15.01 -5.71 10.50
N GLU A 137 -14.93 -4.41 10.74
CA GLU A 137 -13.67 -3.66 10.84
C GLU A 137 -12.76 -4.19 11.95
N GLN A 138 -13.33 -4.47 13.14
CA GLN A 138 -12.56 -5.03 14.25
C GLN A 138 -11.93 -6.38 13.88
N GLN A 139 -12.69 -7.24 13.20
CA GLN A 139 -12.21 -8.56 12.79
C GLN A 139 -11.23 -8.47 11.63
N LEU A 140 -11.43 -7.53 10.71
CA LEU A 140 -10.49 -7.23 9.63
C LEU A 140 -9.13 -6.83 10.18
N GLN A 141 -9.09 -5.89 11.14
CA GLN A 141 -7.86 -5.46 11.80
C GLN A 141 -7.18 -6.61 12.57
N ARG A 142 -7.95 -7.43 13.27
CA ARG A 142 -7.40 -8.60 13.99
C ARG A 142 -6.77 -9.59 13.02
N LEU A 143 -7.46 -9.91 11.93
CA LEU A 143 -7.02 -10.88 10.94
C LEU A 143 -5.85 -10.36 10.10
N SER A 144 -5.81 -9.07 9.77
CA SER A 144 -4.72 -8.47 8.98
C SER A 144 -3.37 -8.49 9.73
N GLN A 145 -3.41 -8.58 11.06
CA GLN A 145 -2.22 -8.72 11.90
C GLN A 145 -1.78 -10.18 12.08
N SER A 146 -2.60 -11.15 11.64
CA SER A 146 -2.23 -12.57 11.74
C SER A 146 -1.10 -12.91 10.75
N PRO A 147 -0.19 -13.84 11.11
CA PRO A 147 0.88 -14.27 10.19
C PRO A 147 0.34 -14.80 8.86
N THR A 148 -0.86 -15.37 8.88
CA THR A 148 -1.50 -15.97 7.70
C THR A 148 -1.91 -14.94 6.66
N PHE A 149 -2.40 -13.77 7.09
CA PHE A 149 -2.88 -12.70 6.19
C PHE A 149 -1.93 -11.50 6.14
N HIS A 150 -0.77 -11.58 6.80
CA HIS A 150 0.22 -10.51 6.80
C HIS A 150 0.86 -10.26 5.43
N PHE A 151 1.09 -11.34 4.65
CA PHE A 151 1.70 -11.27 3.33
C PHE A 151 0.65 -11.33 2.22
N PRO A 152 0.90 -10.74 1.03
CA PRO A 152 -0.02 -10.81 -0.10
C PRO A 152 -0.45 -12.25 -0.40
N PHE A 153 -1.70 -12.42 -0.80
CA PHE A 153 -2.27 -13.71 -1.16
C PHE A 153 -3.41 -13.53 -2.17
N ASN A 154 -3.82 -14.63 -2.81
CA ASN A 154 -5.02 -14.67 -3.64
C ASN A 154 -6.26 -14.98 -2.79
N ALA A 155 -7.20 -14.03 -2.72
CA ALA A 155 -8.43 -14.19 -1.95
C ALA A 155 -9.34 -15.32 -2.49
N VAL A 156 -9.35 -15.56 -3.80
CA VAL A 156 -10.15 -16.61 -4.44
C VAL A 156 -9.61 -17.99 -4.04
N ASP A 157 -8.29 -18.16 -4.11
CA ASP A 157 -7.65 -19.44 -3.76
C ASP A 157 -7.80 -19.71 -2.25
N ALA A 158 -7.63 -18.70 -1.41
CA ALA A 158 -7.86 -18.81 0.04
C ALA A 158 -9.31 -19.22 0.35
N TYR A 159 -10.29 -18.68 -0.37
CA TYR A 159 -11.69 -19.09 -0.21
C TYR A 159 -11.92 -20.55 -0.60
N ASN A 160 -11.31 -21.01 -1.71
CA ASN A 160 -11.45 -22.37 -2.20
C ASN A 160 -10.67 -23.40 -1.35
N ALA A 161 -9.63 -22.98 -0.64
CA ALA A 161 -8.88 -23.81 0.30
C ALA A 161 -9.68 -24.18 1.56
N ILE A 162 -10.84 -23.53 1.80
CA ILE A 162 -11.79 -23.96 2.83
C ILE A 162 -12.41 -25.28 2.39
N ILE A 163 -11.83 -26.39 2.85
CA ILE A 163 -12.33 -27.75 2.58
C ILE A 163 -13.75 -27.89 3.13
N TYR A 164 -14.71 -28.07 2.20
CA TYR A 164 -16.15 -28.24 2.43
C TYR A 164 -16.52 -29.55 3.17
N ASP A 165 -15.61 -30.52 3.28
CA ASP A 165 -15.94 -31.87 3.77
C ASP A 165 -16.16 -32.01 5.28
N ASN A 166 -16.14 -30.91 6.03
CA ASN A 166 -16.35 -30.94 7.48
C ASN A 166 -17.28 -29.85 8.01
N GLU A 167 -18.21 -29.33 7.21
CA GLU A 167 -19.27 -28.43 7.73
C GLU A 167 -19.94 -28.99 8.99
N ARG A 168 -20.16 -30.30 9.06
CA ARG A 168 -20.74 -30.95 10.24
C ARG A 168 -19.81 -30.94 11.46
N ILE A 169 -18.52 -31.27 11.30
CA ILE A 169 -17.54 -31.21 12.41
C ILE A 169 -17.31 -29.76 12.83
N LEU A 170 -17.32 -28.83 11.88
CA LEU A 170 -17.23 -27.39 12.13
C LEU A 170 -18.45 -26.92 12.95
N ILE A 171 -19.67 -27.31 12.57
CA ILE A 171 -20.90 -26.99 13.31
C ILE A 171 -20.91 -27.60 14.72
N GLU A 172 -20.51 -28.87 14.86
CA GLU A 172 -20.40 -29.54 16.16
C GLU A 172 -19.36 -28.81 17.04
N THR A 173 -18.18 -28.48 16.50
CA THR A 173 -17.13 -27.70 17.19
C THR A 173 -17.56 -26.27 17.50
N LEU A 174 -18.30 -25.62 16.60
CA LEU A 174 -18.89 -24.29 16.78
C LEU A 174 -19.88 -24.29 17.95
N SER A 175 -20.73 -25.31 18.03
CA SER A 175 -21.68 -25.46 19.13
C SER A 175 -20.97 -25.61 20.48
N GLU A 176 -19.90 -26.41 20.57
CA GLU A 176 -19.13 -26.60 21.79
C GLU A 176 -18.30 -25.36 22.17
N ALA A 177 -17.73 -24.66 21.19
CA ALA A 177 -16.90 -23.47 21.42
C ALA A 177 -17.74 -22.24 21.82
N VAL A 178 -18.94 -22.07 21.26
CA VAL A 178 -19.90 -21.04 21.70
C VAL A 178 -20.31 -21.26 23.16
N ILE A 179 -20.48 -22.52 23.58
CA ILE A 179 -20.78 -22.88 24.98
C ILE A 179 -19.59 -22.55 25.91
N ARG A 180 -18.34 -22.70 25.43
CA ARG A 180 -17.12 -22.49 26.23
C ARG A 180 -16.59 -21.06 26.24
N GLN A 181 -16.88 -20.24 25.22
CA GLN A 181 -16.39 -18.86 25.09
C GLN A 181 -17.48 -17.89 24.58
N PRO A 182 -18.33 -17.35 25.47
CA PRO A 182 -19.45 -16.48 25.09
C PRO A 182 -19.05 -15.06 24.65
N TYR A 183 -17.76 -14.74 24.51
CA TYR A 183 -17.27 -13.36 24.32
C TYR A 183 -16.98 -12.96 22.86
N ILE A 184 -17.18 -13.86 21.88
CA ILE A 184 -16.99 -13.51 20.47
C ILE A 184 -18.25 -12.80 19.95
N GLN A 185 -18.24 -11.47 19.97
CA GLN A 185 -19.31 -10.64 19.41
C GLN A 185 -19.47 -10.89 17.89
N GLY A 186 -20.71 -10.99 17.41
CA GLY A 186 -21.01 -11.11 15.97
C GLY A 186 -20.93 -12.52 15.38
N LEU A 187 -20.92 -13.57 16.21
CA LEU A 187 -21.23 -14.91 15.75
C LEU A 187 -22.71 -14.96 15.35
N ILE A 188 -22.99 -15.20 14.07
CA ILE A 188 -24.35 -15.51 13.64
C ILE A 188 -24.62 -16.95 14.11
N PRO A 189 -25.60 -17.20 14.98
CA PRO A 189 -25.97 -18.57 15.31
C PRO A 189 -26.38 -19.29 14.01
N ALA A 190 -25.86 -20.50 13.81
CA ALA A 190 -26.29 -21.35 12.71
C ALA A 190 -27.82 -21.43 12.74
N SER A 191 -28.48 -20.91 11.71
CA SER A 191 -29.90 -21.12 11.51
C SER A 191 -30.05 -22.57 11.08
N TYR A 192 -30.77 -23.36 11.89
CA TYR A 192 -31.21 -24.70 11.53
C TYR A 192 -32.03 -24.71 10.23
#